data_AF-A0A0S2ETQ0-F1
#
_entry.id   AF-A0A0S2ETQ0-F1
#
_cell.length_a   1.000
_cell.length_b   1.000
_cell.length_c   1.000
_cell.angle_alpha   90.00
_cell.angle_beta   90.00
_cell.angle_gamma   90.00
#
_symmetry.space_group_name_H-M   'P 1'
#
loop_
_entity.id
_entity.type
_entity.pdbx_description
1 polymer ?
#
loop_
_entity_poly.entity_id
_entity_poly.type
_entity_poly.pdbx_seq_one_letter_code
_entity_poly.pdbx_strand_id
1 'polypeptide(L)'
;MVLQDAPHCHAPIHPAAPVPTAVPHPAMPLPIVKGQPNVMIGNLPAARLTDMTQPCLLAGCVPGGPGMLAKGSATVMIGGMPAARVGDLTMHPACVAPIPSPTGKVLPPGCATVMIGG
;
A
#
# COMPACT_ATOMS: atom_id res chain seq x y z
N MET A 1 -4.41 7.39 0.80
CA MET A 1 -4.26 6.16 1.61
C MET A 1 -4.22 4.97 0.67
N VAL A 2 -3.85 3.79 1.15
CA VAL A 2 -3.82 2.53 0.40
C VAL A 2 -4.71 1.53 1.11
N LEU A 3 -5.43 0.71 0.38
CA LEU A 3 -6.22 -0.40 0.92
C LEU A 3 -5.83 -1.69 0.24
N GLN A 4 -5.64 -2.74 1.02
CA GLN A 4 -5.41 -4.09 0.51
C GLN A 4 -6.70 -4.62 -0.13
N ASP A 5 -6.60 -5.27 -1.28
CA ASP A 5 -7.78 -5.66 -2.07
C ASP A 5 -8.47 -6.92 -1.49
N ALA A 6 -7.79 -7.68 -0.62
CA ALA A 6 -8.31 -8.90 -0.03
C ALA A 6 -7.88 -9.08 1.43
N PRO A 7 -8.58 -9.95 2.19
CA PRO A 7 -8.07 -10.47 3.46
C PRO A 7 -6.68 -11.06 3.25
N HIS A 8 -5.76 -10.78 4.16
CA HIS A 8 -4.37 -11.19 4.05
C HIS A 8 -3.83 -11.63 5.41
N CYS A 9 -2.77 -12.44 5.38
CA CYS A 9 -2.11 -12.97 6.57
C CYS A 9 -0.59 -12.77 6.47
N HIS A 10 0.04 -12.52 7.61
CA HIS A 10 1.48 -12.27 7.70
C HIS A 10 2.24 -13.45 8.34
N ALA A 11 1.54 -14.50 8.80
CA ALA A 11 2.21 -15.69 9.33
C ALA A 11 2.59 -16.69 8.22
N PRO A 12 3.76 -17.33 8.32
CA PRO A 12 4.17 -18.40 7.43
C PRO A 12 3.22 -19.59 7.57
N ILE A 13 2.63 -19.98 6.46
CA ILE A 13 2.15 -21.32 6.11
C ILE A 13 2.92 -22.42 6.90
N HIS A 14 2.30 -22.94 7.95
CA HIS A 14 2.62 -24.24 8.54
C HIS A 14 1.51 -25.25 8.19
N PRO A 15 1.78 -26.57 8.17
CA PRO A 15 0.71 -27.58 8.15
C PRO A 15 -0.24 -27.33 9.32
N ALA A 16 -1.53 -27.66 9.14
CA ALA A 16 -2.59 -27.39 10.13
C ALA A 16 -2.22 -27.88 11.54
N ALA A 17 -1.77 -26.95 12.38
CA ALA A 17 -1.47 -27.19 13.79
C ALA A 17 -2.10 -26.08 14.64
N PRO A 18 -2.46 -26.38 15.90
CA PRO A 18 -3.31 -25.53 16.70
C PRO A 18 -2.51 -24.38 17.31
N VAL A 19 -2.68 -23.18 16.73
CA VAL A 19 -2.38 -21.86 17.32
C VAL A 19 -0.87 -21.48 17.40
N PRO A 20 -0.48 -20.23 17.08
CA PRO A 20 -1.30 -19.09 16.69
C PRO A 20 -1.41 -19.00 15.16
N THR A 21 -2.53 -19.49 14.64
CA THR A 21 -2.92 -19.30 13.24
C THR A 21 -3.15 -17.80 13.03
N ALA A 22 -2.45 -17.17 12.08
CA ALA A 22 -2.80 -15.82 11.66
C ALA A 22 -4.24 -15.81 11.16
N VAL A 23 -5.11 -15.14 11.89
CA VAL A 23 -6.50 -14.94 11.48
C VAL A 23 -6.50 -13.82 10.44
N PRO A 24 -7.01 -14.06 9.22
CA PRO A 24 -7.21 -12.99 8.25
C PRO A 24 -8.03 -11.88 8.90
N HIS A 25 -7.55 -10.65 8.81
CA HIS A 25 -8.34 -9.49 9.22
C HIS A 25 -8.90 -8.78 7.97
N PRO A 26 -9.98 -7.99 8.12
CA PRO A 26 -10.44 -7.11 7.06
C PRO A 26 -9.33 -6.14 6.63
N ALA A 27 -9.31 -5.79 5.34
CA ALA A 27 -8.39 -4.78 4.84
C ALA A 27 -8.56 -3.46 5.61
N MET A 28 -7.43 -2.85 5.97
CA MET A 28 -7.41 -1.57 6.68
C MET A 28 -6.74 -0.50 5.80
N PRO A 29 -7.28 0.72 5.74
CA PRO A 29 -6.60 1.82 5.07
C PRO A 29 -5.28 2.16 5.76
N LEU A 30 -4.17 2.08 5.03
CA LEU A 30 -2.85 2.51 5.49
C LEU A 30 -2.48 3.84 4.84
N PRO A 31 -2.10 4.88 5.62
CA PRO A 31 -1.69 6.16 5.05
C PRO A 31 -0.33 6.02 4.34
N ILE A 32 -0.17 6.71 3.21
CA ILE A 32 1.13 6.88 2.56
C ILE A 32 1.91 7.90 3.38
N VAL A 33 3.10 7.54 3.83
CA VAL A 33 3.91 8.39 4.75
C VAL A 33 5.24 8.79 4.18
N LYS A 34 5.75 8.02 3.22
CA LYS A 34 6.90 8.42 2.42
C LYS A 34 6.37 9.03 1.13
N GLY A 35 6.77 10.26 0.85
CA GLY A 35 6.47 10.97 -0.39
C GLY A 35 7.70 11.70 -0.87
N GLN A 36 7.63 12.30 -2.04
CA GLN A 36 8.69 13.18 -2.52
C GLN A 36 8.60 14.55 -1.80
N PRO A 37 9.62 14.96 -1.03
CA PRO A 37 9.50 16.08 -0.08
C PRO A 37 9.45 17.47 -0.72
N ASN A 38 9.85 17.63 -1.99
CA ASN A 38 9.95 18.96 -2.63
C ASN A 38 8.76 19.29 -3.55
N VAL A 39 7.88 18.33 -3.83
CA VAL A 39 6.71 18.47 -4.69
C VAL A 39 5.50 18.22 -3.82
N MET A 40 4.75 19.28 -3.56
CA MET A 40 3.59 19.24 -2.68
C MET A 40 2.30 19.17 -3.49
N ILE A 41 1.47 18.18 -3.22
CA ILE A 41 0.12 18.05 -3.77
C ILE A 41 -0.86 18.09 -2.60
N GLY A 42 -1.73 19.10 -2.56
CA GLY A 42 -2.64 19.32 -1.43
C GLY A 42 -1.92 19.55 -0.10
N ASN A 43 -0.80 20.27 -0.11
CA ASN A 43 0.09 20.54 1.04
C ASN A 43 0.76 19.30 1.66
N LEU A 44 0.76 18.16 0.95
CA LEU A 44 1.44 16.94 1.37
C LEU A 44 2.50 16.54 0.34
N PRO A 45 3.62 15.91 0.75
CA PRO A 45 4.60 15.33 -0.16
C PRO A 45 3.93 14.42 -1.19
N ALA A 46 4.25 14.64 -2.47
CA ALA A 46 3.60 13.91 -3.55
C ALA A 46 4.08 12.45 -3.61
N ALA A 47 3.12 11.52 -3.65
CA ALA A 47 3.39 10.10 -3.70
C ALA A 47 3.84 9.66 -5.09
N ARG A 48 4.79 8.73 -5.14
CA ARG A 48 5.40 8.19 -6.35
C ARG A 48 5.71 6.70 -6.22
N LEU A 49 6.10 6.06 -7.31
CA LEU A 49 6.52 4.66 -7.30
C LEU A 49 7.55 4.42 -6.19
N THR A 50 7.45 3.28 -5.50
CA THR A 50 8.31 2.85 -4.37
C THR A 50 8.11 3.59 -3.04
N ASP A 51 7.24 4.60 -2.99
CA ASP A 51 6.83 5.19 -1.73
C ASP A 51 6.03 4.21 -0.87
N MET A 52 6.09 4.41 0.44
CA MET A 52 5.65 3.45 1.44
C MET A 52 4.53 3.98 2.32
N THR A 53 3.65 3.07 2.71
CA THR A 53 2.62 3.31 3.71
C THR A 53 3.19 3.19 5.13
N GLN A 54 2.39 3.56 6.12
CA GLN A 54 2.63 3.07 7.47
C GLN A 54 2.60 1.53 7.50
N PRO A 55 3.38 0.91 8.40
CA PRO A 55 3.20 -0.49 8.72
C PRO A 55 1.81 -0.76 9.29
N CYS A 56 1.32 -1.98 9.08
CA CYS A 56 0.14 -2.48 9.76
C CYS A 56 0.50 -2.79 11.22
N LEU A 57 -0.09 -2.05 12.17
CA LEU A 57 0.21 -2.19 13.60
C LEU A 57 -0.76 -3.13 14.33
N LEU A 58 -1.60 -3.85 13.61
CA LEU A 58 -2.46 -4.88 14.17
C LEU A 58 -1.60 -5.97 14.82
N ALA A 59 -1.90 -6.34 16.07
CA ALA A 59 -1.11 -7.32 16.82
C ALA A 59 -1.00 -8.69 16.12
N GLY A 60 -2.00 -9.06 15.31
CA GLY A 60 -1.99 -10.30 14.51
C GLY A 60 -1.17 -10.21 13.21
N CYS A 61 -0.70 -9.02 12.83
CA CYS A 61 0.02 -8.77 11.59
C CYS A 61 1.52 -8.74 11.89
N VAL A 62 2.11 -9.91 12.11
CA VAL A 62 3.56 -10.02 12.34
C VAL A 62 4.17 -10.89 11.23
N PRO A 63 5.10 -10.34 10.41
CA PRO A 63 5.58 -8.96 10.41
C PRO A 63 4.57 -7.96 9.81
N GLY A 64 4.36 -6.81 10.43
CA GLY A 64 3.36 -5.81 10.03
C GLY A 64 3.86 -4.82 8.99
N GLY A 65 4.68 -5.26 8.03
CA GLY A 65 5.48 -4.38 7.18
C GLY A 65 4.65 -3.41 6.33
N PRO A 66 5.28 -2.31 5.85
CA PRO A 66 4.60 -1.30 5.07
C PRO A 66 4.17 -1.84 3.70
N GLY A 67 3.10 -1.29 3.16
CA GLY A 67 2.78 -1.36 1.74
C GLY A 67 3.68 -0.44 0.93
N MET A 68 3.84 -0.74 -0.35
CA MET A 68 4.65 -0.02 -1.32
C MET A 68 3.83 0.27 -2.57
N LEU A 69 4.00 1.46 -3.13
CA LEU A 69 3.41 1.83 -4.42
C LEU A 69 4.12 1.07 -5.54
N ALA A 70 3.40 0.17 -6.21
CA ALA A 70 3.93 -0.77 -7.21
C ALA A 70 3.64 -0.34 -8.65
N LYS A 71 2.72 0.61 -8.85
CA LYS A 71 2.42 1.22 -10.13
C LYS A 71 2.25 2.74 -9.97
N GLY A 72 2.52 3.47 -11.05
CA GLY A 72 2.34 4.92 -11.15
C GLY A 72 1.93 5.31 -12.58
N SER A 73 1.94 6.61 -12.84
CA SER A 73 1.72 7.21 -14.16
C SER A 73 2.79 6.80 -15.18
N ALA A 74 2.39 6.58 -16.43
CA ALA A 74 3.33 6.28 -17.52
C ALA A 74 4.04 7.53 -18.07
N THR A 75 3.47 8.72 -17.83
CA THR A 75 3.90 9.97 -18.47
C THR A 75 4.33 11.04 -17.48
N VAL A 76 3.79 11.03 -16.26
CA VAL A 76 4.07 12.05 -15.24
C VAL A 76 5.05 11.51 -14.21
N MET A 77 6.16 12.23 -14.03
CA MET A 77 7.25 11.87 -13.14
C MET A 77 7.39 12.88 -12.01
N ILE A 78 7.55 12.40 -10.78
CA ILE A 78 7.79 13.22 -9.57
C ILE A 78 9.13 12.81 -8.95
N GLY A 79 10.07 13.75 -8.94
CA GLY A 79 11.45 13.48 -8.50
C GLY A 79 12.11 12.33 -9.26
N GLY A 80 11.83 12.21 -10.57
CA GLY A 80 12.40 11.17 -11.43
C GLY A 80 11.76 9.79 -11.33
N MET A 81 10.64 9.63 -10.62
CA MET A 81 9.89 8.35 -10.56
C MET A 81 8.43 8.55 -10.97
N PRO A 82 7.74 7.50 -11.45
CA PRO A 82 6.32 7.57 -11.82
C PRO A 82 5.45 8.13 -10.69
N ALA A 83 4.64 9.14 -11.00
CA ALA A 83 3.72 9.75 -10.04
C ALA A 83 2.56 8.81 -9.69
N ALA A 84 2.22 8.66 -8.42
CA ALA A 84 1.15 7.77 -7.98
C ALA A 84 -0.23 8.43 -8.10
N ARG A 85 -1.25 7.62 -8.44
CA ARG A 85 -2.62 8.05 -8.70
C ARG A 85 -3.61 7.20 -7.93
N VAL A 86 -4.84 7.69 -7.78
CA VAL A 86 -5.94 6.89 -7.27
C VAL A 86 -6.13 5.66 -8.16
N GLY A 87 -6.27 4.48 -7.56
CA GLY A 87 -6.41 3.21 -8.25
C GLY A 87 -5.10 2.54 -8.67
N ASP A 88 -3.94 3.21 -8.55
CA ASP A 88 -2.65 2.58 -8.83
C ASP A 88 -2.39 1.43 -7.85
N LEU A 89 -1.77 0.37 -8.38
CA LEU A 89 -1.48 -0.85 -7.64
C LEU A 89 -0.42 -0.61 -6.58
N THR A 90 -0.62 -1.29 -5.45
CA THR A 90 0.30 -1.33 -4.32
C THR A 90 0.60 -2.78 -3.96
N MET A 91 1.74 -3.00 -3.33
CA MET A 91 2.25 -4.30 -2.91
C MET A 91 2.56 -4.26 -1.42
N HIS A 92 2.12 -5.28 -0.68
CA HIS A 92 2.31 -5.46 0.76
C HIS A 92 3.24 -6.65 0.98
N PRO A 93 4.57 -6.45 0.89
CA PRO A 93 5.55 -7.54 0.87
C PRO A 93 5.60 -8.36 2.16
N ALA A 94 5.04 -7.85 3.25
CA ALA A 94 4.96 -8.58 4.51
C ALA A 94 3.79 -9.59 4.56
N CYS A 95 2.88 -9.55 3.57
CA CYS A 95 1.86 -10.57 3.41
C CYS A 95 2.46 -11.85 2.79
N VAL A 96 2.29 -12.97 3.50
CA VAL A 96 2.83 -14.29 3.14
C VAL A 96 1.71 -15.24 2.71
N ALA A 97 0.45 -14.79 2.76
CA ALA A 97 -0.70 -15.61 2.38
C ALA A 97 -0.66 -16.00 0.90
N PRO A 98 -1.05 -17.25 0.55
CA PRO A 98 -1.30 -17.62 -0.83
C PRO A 98 -2.47 -16.79 -1.39
N ILE A 99 -2.34 -16.44 -2.67
CA ILE A 99 -3.24 -15.64 -3.53
C ILE A 99 -4.72 -15.78 -3.12
N PRO A 100 -5.40 -14.65 -2.82
CA PRO A 100 -5.53 -13.57 -3.79
C PRO A 100 -4.45 -12.48 -3.82
N SER A 101 -3.86 -12.03 -2.71
CA SER A 101 -3.30 -10.67 -2.78
C SER A 101 -2.43 -10.20 -1.61
N PRO A 102 -1.09 -10.08 -1.79
CA PRO A 102 -0.30 -9.03 -1.16
C PRO A 102 -0.47 -7.71 -1.94
N THR A 103 -1.62 -7.45 -2.57
CA THR A 103 -1.86 -6.27 -3.41
C THR A 103 -2.95 -5.39 -2.83
N GLY A 104 -2.96 -4.15 -3.27
CA GLY A 104 -3.95 -3.17 -2.90
C GLY A 104 -4.01 -2.05 -3.91
N LYS A 105 -4.81 -1.03 -3.61
CA LYS A 105 -4.94 0.17 -4.44
C LYS A 105 -4.82 1.43 -3.62
N VAL A 106 -4.32 2.48 -4.24
CA VAL A 106 -4.45 3.84 -3.71
C VAL A 106 -5.93 4.22 -3.69
N LEU A 107 -6.45 4.57 -2.52
CA LEU A 107 -7.85 4.93 -2.34
C LEU A 107 -8.16 6.38 -2.78
N PRO A 108 -9.39 6.64 -3.25
CA PRO A 108 -9.92 8.00 -3.38
C PRO A 108 -10.03 8.68 -1.99
N PRO A 109 -10.21 10.03 -1.94
CA PRO A 109 -10.40 10.96 -3.06
C PRO A 109 -9.12 11.50 -3.71
N GLY A 110 -7.92 11.11 -3.24
CA GLY A 110 -6.69 11.77 -3.68
C GLY A 110 -6.74 13.28 -3.40
N CYS A 111 -6.07 14.09 -4.22
CA CYS A 111 -6.18 15.56 -4.18
C CYS A 111 -7.15 16.03 -5.27
N ALA A 112 -8.29 16.59 -4.88
CA ALA A 112 -9.37 16.94 -5.82
C ALA A 112 -8.99 17.99 -6.88
N THR A 113 -7.93 18.77 -6.64
CA THR A 113 -7.48 19.83 -7.55
C THR A 113 -6.41 19.33 -8.54
N VAL A 114 -5.94 18.08 -8.43
CA VAL A 114 -4.82 17.58 -9.22
C VAL A 114 -5.19 16.28 -9.91
N MET A 115 -5.08 16.28 -11.23
CA MET A 115 -5.18 15.11 -12.09
C MET A 115 -3.81 14.78 -12.66
N ILE A 116 -3.39 13.52 -12.54
CA ILE A 116 -2.06 13.05 -12.95
C ILE A 116 -2.21 12.10 -14.14
N GLY A 117 -1.67 12.49 -15.29
CA GLY A 117 -1.57 11.63 -16.47
C GLY A 117 -2.82 11.54 -17.35
N GLY A 118 -3.84 12.36 -17.09
CA GLY A 118 -5.11 12.38 -17.84
C GLY A 118 -6.17 11.46 -17.24
#